data_AF-A0A958H850-F1
#
_entry.id   AF-A0A958H850-F1
#
_cell.length_a   1.000
_cell.length_b   1.000
_cell.length_c   1.000
_cell.angle_alpha   90.00
_cell.angle_beta   90.00
_cell.angle_gamma   90.00
#
_symmetry.space_group_name_H-M   'P 1'
#
loop_
_entity.id
_entity.type
_entity.pdbx_description
1 polymer ?
#
loop_
_entity_poly.entity_id
_entity_poly.type
_entity_poly.pdbx_seq_one_letter_code
_entity_poly.pdbx_strand_id
1 'polypeptide(L)' 'DLRVALAAYGRITFSKGDRLTIQAGDESVLPGIAAVLVNGGAQLYSLTPRRLSLEDLFVRLVEGDTA' A
#
# COMPACT_ATOMS: atom_id res chain seq x y z
N ASP A 1 -0.16 -16.60 7.00
CA ASP A 1 -0.77 -16.06 5.78
C ASP A 1 -0.26 -14.64 5.55
N LEU A 2 0.36 -14.37 4.41
CA LEU A 2 1.00 -13.08 4.12
C LEU A 2 0.00 -11.92 4.15
N ARG A 3 -1.25 -12.16 3.71
CA ARG A 3 -2.30 -11.13 3.74
C ARG A 3 -2.62 -10.67 5.17
N VAL A 4 -2.67 -11.60 6.12
CA VAL A 4 -2.94 -11.30 7.54
C VAL A 4 -1.79 -10.50 8.14
N ALA A 5 -0.54 -10.86 7.83
CA ALA A 5 0.63 -10.14 8.32
C ALA A 5 0.71 -8.70 7.76
N LEU A 6 0.33 -8.50 6.49
CA LEU A 6 0.32 -7.18 5.86
C LEU A 6 -0.80 -6.27 6.37
N ALA A 7 -1.90 -6.83 6.89
CA ALA A 7 -3.00 -6.05 7.46
C ALA A 7 -2.59 -5.22 8.68
N ALA A 8 -1.49 -5.58 9.37
CA ALA A 8 -0.93 -4.81 10.49
C ALA A 8 -0.32 -3.46 10.06
N TYR A 9 0.02 -3.29 8.78
CA TYR A 9 0.71 -2.10 8.26
C TYR A 9 -0.19 -1.16 7.47
N GLY A 10 -1.45 -1.54 7.24
CA GLY A 10 -2.40 -0.71 6.52
C GLY A 10 -3.53 -1.50 5.85
N ARG A 11 -4.33 -0.79 5.07
CA ARG A 11 -5.46 -1.37 4.35
C ARG A 11 -5.04 -1.79 2.94
N ILE A 12 -5.24 -3.06 2.60
CA ILE A 12 -5.08 -3.52 1.21
C ILE A 12 -6.21 -2.94 0.37
N THR A 13 -5.89 -2.14 -0.64
CA THR A 13 -6.87 -1.49 -1.54
C THR A 13 -6.97 -2.17 -2.90
N PHE A 14 -5.94 -2.94 -3.29
CA PHE A 14 -5.92 -3.68 -4.55
C PHE A 14 -5.06 -4.94 -4.43
N SER A 15 -5.51 -6.03 -5.03
CA SER A 15 -4.76 -7.28 -5.13
C SER A 15 -5.10 -7.96 -6.47
N LYS A 16 -4.09 -8.14 -7.34
CA LYS A 16 -4.23 -8.85 -8.62
C LYS A 16 -2.94 -9.59 -8.93
N GLY A 17 -3.02 -10.91 -9.03
CA GLY A 17 -1.83 -11.77 -9.17
C GLY A 17 -0.82 -11.47 -8.06
N ASP A 18 0.42 -11.20 -8.46
CA ASP A 18 1.55 -10.94 -7.55
C ASP A 18 1.67 -9.46 -7.15
N ARG A 19 0.69 -8.63 -7.53
CA ARG A 19 0.71 -7.19 -7.25
C ARG A 19 -0.31 -6.84 -6.18
N LEU A 20 0.17 -6.14 -5.16
CA LEU A 20 -0.62 -5.64 -4.04
C LEU A 20 -0.43 -4.13 -3.89
N THR A 21 -1.52 -3.41 -3.63
CA THR A 21 -1.48 -2.01 -3.20
C THR A 21 -1.98 -1.93 -1.77
N ILE A 22 -1.17 -1.33 -0.91
CA ILE A 22 -1.50 -1.09 0.49
C ILE A 22 -1.56 0.41 0.69
N GLN A 23 -2.66 0.89 1.25
CA GLN A 23 -2.75 2.22 1.81
C GLN A 23 -2.14 2.17 3.22
N ALA A 24 -0.87 2.57 3.30
CA ALA A 24 -0.15 2.78 4.55
C ALA A 24 -0.52 4.13 5.16
N GLY A 25 -0.58 4.21 6.49
CA GLY A 25 -0.85 5.45 7.20
C GLY A 25 0.35 6.41 7.21
N ASP A 26 1.57 5.87 7.24
CA ASP A 26 2.82 6.63 7.30
C ASP A 26 3.96 5.89 6.58
N GLU A 27 4.96 6.62 6.09
CA GLU A 27 6.10 6.04 5.35
C GLU A 27 7.03 5.19 6.24
N SER A 28 7.01 5.40 7.57
CA SER A 28 7.80 4.62 8.54
C SER A 28 7.44 3.14 8.62
N VAL A 29 6.28 2.73 8.10
CA VAL A 29 5.84 1.33 8.11
C VAL A 29 6.44 0.51 6.97
N LEU A 30 7.01 1.16 5.95
CA LEU A 30 7.54 0.50 4.75
C LEU A 30 8.66 -0.52 5.04
N PRO A 31 9.64 -0.25 5.94
CA PRO A 31 10.63 -1.25 6.31
C PRO A 31 10.01 -2.52 6.94
N GLY A 32 8.94 -2.37 7.73
CA GLY A 32 8.21 -3.49 8.32
C GLY A 32 7.49 -4.34 7.28
N ILE A 33 6.87 -3.70 6.28
CA ILE A 33 6.28 -4.38 5.12
C ILE A 33 7.34 -5.18 4.36
N ALA A 34 8.50 -4.58 4.09
CA ALA A 34 9.60 -5.26 3.42
C ALA A 34 10.10 -6.48 4.20
N ALA A 35 10.27 -6.34 5.52
CA ALA A 35 10.70 -7.45 6.39
C ALA A 35 9.70 -8.61 6.38
N VAL A 36 8.40 -8.33 6.45
CA VAL A 36 7.36 -9.37 6.39
C VAL A 36 7.33 -10.08 5.05
N LEU A 37 7.49 -9.36 3.95
CA LEU A 37 7.54 -9.96 2.60
C LEU A 37 8.74 -10.90 2.45
N VAL A 38 9.93 -10.44 2.82
CA VAL A 38 11.17 -11.22 2.70
C VAL A 38 11.15 -12.43 3.64
N ASN A 39 10.76 -12.25 4.91
CA ASN A 39 10.65 -13.36 5.88
C ASN A 39 9.55 -14.36 5.51
N GLY A 40 8.53 -13.91 4.76
CA GLY A 40 7.49 -14.77 4.19
C GLY A 40 7.93 -15.57 2.96
N GLY A 41 9.19 -15.43 2.51
CA GLY A 41 9.75 -16.13 1.36
C GLY A 41 9.50 -15.44 0.01
N ALA A 42 8.95 -14.23 -0.01
CA ALA A 42 8.78 -13.47 -1.24
C ALA A 42 10.08 -12.77 -1.65
N GLN A 43 10.37 -12.73 -2.96
CA GLN A 43 11.40 -11.84 -3.49
C GLN A 43 10.84 -10.44 -3.69
N LEU A 44 11.31 -9.49 -2.88
CA LEU A 44 10.95 -8.08 -3.00
C LEU A 44 11.74 -7.44 -4.15
N TYR A 45 11.09 -7.26 -5.31
CA TYR A 45 11.71 -6.62 -6.47
C TYR A 45 11.74 -5.09 -6.36
N SER A 46 10.65 -4.48 -5.91
CA SER A 46 10.57 -3.04 -5.69
C SER A 46 9.53 -2.68 -4.62
N LEU A 47 9.83 -1.63 -3.85
CA LEU A 47 8.90 -0.99 -2.93
C LEU A 47 8.96 0.51 -3.19
N THR A 48 7.90 1.07 -3.78
CA THR A 48 7.86 2.47 -4.16
C THR A 48 6.69 3.16 -3.46
N PRO A 49 6.93 4.15 -2.58
CA PRO A 49 5.88 4.97 -2.03
C PRO A 49 5.19 5.72 -3.18
N ARG A 50 3.88 5.52 -3.35
CA ARG A 50 3.09 6.34 -4.27
C ARG A 50 2.61 7.57 -3.52
N ARG A 51 3.31 8.69 -3.73
CA ARG A 51 2.77 10.01 -3.35
C ARG A 51 1.69 10.38 -4.35
N LEU A 52 0.53 10.79 -3.85
CA LEU A 52 -0.51 11.37 -4.68
C LEU A 52 -0.04 12.75 -5.14
N SER A 53 -0.23 13.06 -6.41
CA SER A 53 -0.02 14.42 -6.89
C SER A 53 -1.09 15.35 -6.27
N LEU A 54 -0.83 16.67 -6.29
CA LEU A 54 -1.85 17.63 -5.88
C LEU A 54 -3.12 17.52 -6.74
N GLU A 55 -2.95 17.20 -8.03
CA GLU A 55 -4.06 16.94 -8.95
C GLU A 55 -4.86 15.70 -8.53
N ASP A 56 -4.20 14.59 -8.19
CA ASP A 56 -4.87 13.38 -7.69
C ASP A 56 -5.64 13.66 -6.38
N LEU A 57 -5.09 14.50 -5.50
CA LEU A 57 -5.74 14.90 -4.27
C LEU A 57 -6.95 15.81 -4.54
N PHE A 58 -6.81 16.75 -5.48
CA PHE A 58 -7.87 17.64 -5.90
C PHE A 58 -9.05 16.88 -6.51
N VAL A 59 -8.78 15.95 -7.46
CA VAL A 59 -9.81 15.12 -8.08
C VAL A 59 -10.58 14.32 -7.03
N ARG A 60 -9.87 13.68 -6.09
CA ARG A 60 -10.52 12.93 -4.99
C ARG A 60 -11.40 13.80 -4.10
N LEU A 61 -11.00 15.05 -3.85
CA LEU A 61 -11.80 15.98 -3.06
C LEU A 61 -13.09 16.35 -3.79
N VAL A 62 -13.00 16.66 -5.09
CA VAL A 62 -14.17 17.04 -5.91
C VAL A 62 -15.12 15.86 -6.13
N GLU A 63 -14.59 14.67 -6.43
CA GLU A 63 -15.39 13.46 -6.62
C GLU A 63 -15.97 12.93 -5.30
N GLY A 64 -15.27 13.12 -4.18
CA GLY A 64 -15.74 12.72 -2.85
C GLY A 64 -16.86 13.62 -2.30
N ASP A 65 -17.03 14.83 -2.84
CA ASP A 65 -18.08 15.79 -2.46
C ASP A 65 -19.37 15.61 -3.28
N THR A 66 -19.39 14.65 -4.23
CA THR A 66 -20.55 14.37 -5.11
C THR A 66 -21.23 13.02 -4.86
N ALA A 67 -20.87 12.30 -3.78
CA ALA A 67 -21.47 11.01 -3.42
C ALA A 67 -22.47 11.12 -2.25
#